data_AF-A0A9D5UZA4-F1
#
_entry.id   AF-A0A9D5UZA4-F1
#
_cell.length_a   1.000
_cell.length_b   1.000
_cell.length_c   1.000
_cell.angle_alpha   90.00
_cell.angle_beta   90.00
_cell.angle_gamma   90.00
#
_symmetry.space_group_name_H-M   'P 1'
#
loop_
_entity.id
_entity.type
_entity.pdbx_description
1 polymer ?
#
loop_
_entity_poly.entity_id
_entity_poly.type
_entity_poly.pdbx_seq_one_letter_code
_entity_poly.pdbx_strand_id
1 'polypeptide(L)'
;MGMELHELTAKNQNLAGPLQKCPICRASWVEGEVFCRRCGADMTWILDAQRLGRTLLLRALAALACGDPRRAAAWARRARLVHSTPFSREVARFLE
;
A
#
# COMPACT_ATOMS: atom_id res chain seq x y z
N MET A 1 -32.62 -9.93 -38.94
CA MET A 1 -31.24 -10.45 -38.95
C MET A 1 -30.40 -9.44 -38.20
N GLY A 2 -30.32 -9.47 -36.87
CA GLY A 2 -29.66 -10.52 -36.08
C GLY A 2 -28.31 -9.96 -35.64
N MET A 3 -28.31 -9.18 -34.56
CA MET A 3 -27.17 -8.46 -33.98
C MET A 3 -26.11 -9.42 -33.42
N GLU A 4 -24.90 -9.44 -33.99
CA GLU A 4 -23.73 -10.08 -33.35
C GLU A 4 -23.01 -9.06 -32.46
N LEU A 5 -23.26 -9.11 -31.16
CA LEU A 5 -22.60 -8.23 -30.18
C LEU A 5 -22.17 -8.96 -28.89
N HIS A 6 -22.08 -10.29 -28.87
CA HIS A 6 -22.04 -11.04 -27.60
C HIS A 6 -20.90 -12.05 -27.37
N GLU A 7 -19.84 -12.10 -28.20
CA GLU A 7 -18.80 -13.15 -28.04
C GLU A 7 -17.44 -12.71 -27.47
N LEU A 8 -17.23 -11.43 -27.15
CA LEU A 8 -15.93 -10.96 -26.62
C LEU A 8 -15.91 -10.60 -25.12
N THR A 9 -17.05 -10.67 -24.42
CA THR A 9 -17.17 -10.28 -23.00
C THR A 9 -17.28 -11.45 -22.01
N ALA A 10 -17.24 -12.70 -22.47
CA ALA A 10 -17.56 -13.89 -21.65
C ALA A 10 -16.36 -14.57 -20.93
N LYS A 11 -15.13 -14.03 -20.99
CA LYS A 11 -13.94 -14.71 -20.42
C LYS A 11 -13.33 -14.10 -19.14
N ASN A 12 -13.88 -13.04 -18.56
CA ASN A 12 -13.21 -12.31 -17.46
C ASN A 12 -14.07 -12.07 -16.20
N GLN A 13 -14.77 -13.10 -15.72
CA GLN A 13 -15.63 -13.00 -14.53
C GLN A 13 -15.02 -13.59 -13.23
N ASN A 14 -13.70 -13.83 -13.18
CA ASN A 14 -13.03 -14.44 -12.02
C ASN A 14 -11.88 -13.59 -11.42
N LEU A 15 -11.97 -12.26 -11.46
CA LEU A 15 -11.00 -11.38 -10.80
C LEU A 15 -11.65 -10.83 -9.52
N ALA A 16 -11.28 -11.41 -8.38
CA ALA A 16 -11.89 -11.16 -7.06
C ALA A 16 -11.57 -9.78 -6.42
N GLY A 17 -11.22 -8.77 -7.22
CA GLY A 17 -10.94 -7.41 -6.75
C GLY A 17 -10.44 -6.49 -7.86
N PRO A 18 -10.32 -5.18 -7.59
CA PRO A 18 -9.80 -4.22 -8.56
C PRO A 18 -8.34 -4.52 -8.93
N LEU A 19 -7.98 -4.18 -10.16
CA LEU A 19 -6.60 -4.27 -10.64
C LEU A 19 -5.74 -3.17 -10.02
N GLN A 20 -4.68 -3.58 -9.32
CA GLN A 20 -3.68 -2.74 -8.69
C GLN A 20 -2.29 -3.02 -9.25
N LYS A 21 -1.29 -2.22 -8.87
CA LYS A 21 0.12 -2.49 -9.20
C LYS A 21 0.82 -3.13 -8.03
N CYS A 22 1.52 -4.24 -8.28
CA CYS A 22 2.39 -4.86 -7.30
C CYS A 22 3.48 -3.86 -6.86
N PRO A 23 3.63 -3.56 -5.56
CA PRO A 23 4.63 -2.61 -5.08
C PRO A 23 6.08 -3.06 -5.31
N ILE A 24 6.30 -4.37 -5.50
CA ILE A 24 7.64 -4.96 -5.68
C ILE A 24 8.08 -4.92 -7.15
N CYS A 25 7.28 -5.50 -8.05
CA CYS A 25 7.68 -5.67 -9.46
C CYS A 25 6.87 -4.82 -10.45
N ARG A 26 5.92 -4.02 -9.97
CA ARG A 26 5.03 -3.14 -10.76
C ARG A 26 4.14 -3.84 -11.79
N ALA A 27 4.07 -5.17 -11.77
CA ALA A 27 3.08 -5.91 -12.55
C ALA A 27 1.66 -5.56 -12.10
N SER A 28 0.69 -5.73 -13.00
CA SER A 28 -0.72 -5.76 -12.59
C SER A 28 -0.95 -6.94 -11.66
N TRP A 29 -1.65 -6.70 -10.56
CA TRP A 29 -2.03 -7.66 -9.54
C TRP A 29 -3.50 -7.43 -9.20
N VAL A 30 -4.23 -8.49 -8.94
CA VAL A 30 -5.65 -8.43 -8.62
C VAL A 30 -5.77 -8.35 -7.11
N GLU A 31 -6.41 -7.30 -6.60
CA GLU A 31 -6.60 -7.17 -5.17
C GLU A 31 -7.32 -8.40 -4.60
N GLY A 32 -6.81 -8.92 -3.48
CA GLY A 32 -7.27 -10.17 -2.88
C GLY A 32 -6.44 -11.41 -3.22
N GLU A 33 -5.60 -11.39 -4.26
CA GLU A 33 -4.67 -12.50 -4.50
C GLU A 33 -3.50 -12.48 -3.50
N VAL A 34 -3.26 -13.61 -2.84
CA VAL A 34 -2.19 -13.74 -1.82
C VAL A 34 -0.79 -13.52 -2.43
N PHE A 35 -0.55 -13.99 -3.65
CA PHE A 35 0.77 -13.90 -4.29
C PHE A 35 0.71 -13.10 -5.59
N CYS A 36 1.73 -12.29 -5.85
CA CYS A 36 1.89 -11.67 -7.16
C CYS A 36 2.29 -12.72 -8.21
N ARG A 37 1.47 -12.88 -9.26
CA ARG A 37 1.72 -13.83 -10.36
C ARG A 37 3.06 -13.65 -11.10
N ARG A 38 3.67 -12.45 -11.03
CA ARG A 38 4.94 -12.16 -11.71
C ARG A 38 6.17 -12.39 -10.84
N CYS A 39 6.20 -11.84 -9.63
CA CYS A 39 7.39 -11.92 -8.77
C CYS A 39 7.27 -12.91 -7.62
N GLY A 40 6.11 -13.55 -7.45
CA GLY A 40 5.86 -14.51 -6.37
C GLY A 40 5.79 -13.90 -4.97
N ALA A 41 5.86 -12.57 -4.84
CA ALA A 41 5.83 -11.92 -3.54
C ALA A 41 4.47 -12.11 -2.86
N ASP A 42 4.49 -12.42 -1.57
CA ASP A 42 3.29 -12.50 -0.72
C ASP A 42 2.79 -11.08 -0.42
N MET A 43 1.64 -10.77 -1.00
CA MET A 43 1.00 -9.47 -0.92
C MET A 43 0.40 -9.20 0.45
N THR A 44 0.12 -10.23 1.25
CA THR A 44 -0.39 -10.07 2.63
C THR A 44 0.61 -9.27 3.46
N TRP A 45 1.86 -9.75 3.51
CA TRP A 45 2.93 -9.09 4.27
C TRP A 45 3.28 -7.70 3.74
N ILE A 46 3.30 -7.55 2.42
CA ILE A 46 3.60 -6.26 1.79
C ILE A 46 2.54 -5.22 2.15
N LEU A 47 1.26 -5.56 2.01
CA LEU A 47 0.17 -4.65 2.29
C LEU A 47 0.05 -4.37 3.79
N ASP A 48 0.31 -5.35 4.65
CA ASP A 48 0.36 -5.15 6.10
C ASP A 48 1.48 -4.19 6.52
N ALA A 49 2.68 -4.33 5.96
CA ALA A 49 3.77 -3.40 6.21
C ALA A 49 3.40 -1.96 5.76
N GLN A 50 2.78 -1.81 4.58
CA GLN A 50 2.31 -0.51 4.10
C GLN A 50 1.26 0.10 5.01
N ARG A 51 0.24 -0.69 5.42
CA ARG A 51 -0.81 -0.26 6.35
C ARG A 51 -0.22 0.17 7.69
N LEU A 52 0.64 -0.66 8.28
CA LEU A 52 1.28 -0.37 9.56
C LEU A 52 2.14 0.90 9.48
N GLY A 53 2.95 1.04 8.43
CA GLY A 53 3.76 2.24 8.19
C GLY A 53 2.91 3.51 8.11
N ARG A 54 1.78 3.46 7.38
CA ARG A 54 0.81 4.57 7.30
C ARG A 54 0.21 4.90 8.66
N THR A 55 -0.22 3.89 9.43
CA THR A 55 -0.78 4.11 10.77
C THR A 55 0.22 4.75 11.73
N LEU A 56 1.48 4.31 11.71
CA LEU A 56 2.54 4.90 12.52
C LEU A 56 2.81 6.36 12.14
N LEU A 57 2.78 6.67 10.84
CA LEU A 57 2.95 8.04 10.36
C LEU A 57 1.80 8.95 10.80
N LEU A 58 0.55 8.48 10.72
CA LEU A 58 -0.60 9.23 11.22
C LEU A 58 -0.50 9.52 12.72
N ARG A 59 0.01 8.57 13.51
CA ARG A 59 0.28 8.79 14.94
C ARG A 59 1.38 9.83 15.17
N ALA A 60 2.41 9.86 14.32
CA ALA A 60 3.45 10.88 14.39
C ALA A 60 2.88 12.28 14.15
N LEU A 61 2.07 12.43 13.10
CA LEU A 61 1.42 13.70 12.76
C LEU A 61 0.43 14.16 13.85
N ALA A 62 -0.36 13.23 14.40
CA ALA A 62 -1.27 13.55 15.50
C ALA A 62 -0.51 14.02 16.76
N ALA A 63 0.59 13.35 17.14
CA ALA A 63 1.41 13.77 18.27
C ALA A 63 2.03 15.17 18.03
N LEU A 64 2.47 15.45 16.81
CA LEU A 64 2.99 16.77 16.43
C LEU A 64 1.90 17.85 16.54
N ALA A 65 0.69 17.58 16.05
CA ALA A 65 -0.45 18.49 16.14
C ALA A 65 -0.87 18.80 17.59
N CYS A 66 -0.65 17.84 18.51
CA CYS A 66 -0.87 18.04 19.95
C CYS A 66 0.31 18.72 20.67
N GLY A 67 1.37 19.14 19.95
CA GLY A 67 2.53 19.79 20.55
C GLY A 67 3.52 18.84 21.24
N ASP A 68 3.52 17.55 20.91
CA ASP A 68 4.45 16.55 21.45
C ASP A 68 5.47 16.08 20.40
N PRO A 69 6.54 16.86 20.15
CA PRO A 69 7.53 16.54 19.12
C PRO A 69 8.34 15.29 19.47
N ARG A 70 8.52 14.96 20.76
CA ARG A 70 9.26 13.77 21.18
C ARG A 70 8.52 12.49 20.81
N ARG A 71 7.22 12.41 21.09
CA ARG A 71 6.39 11.27 20.65
C ARG A 71 6.24 11.26 19.14
N ALA A 72 6.11 12.42 18.50
CA ALA A 72 6.08 12.51 17.03
C ALA A 72 7.33 11.88 16.41
N ALA A 73 8.53 12.26 16.88
CA ALA A 73 9.80 11.74 16.39
C ALA A 73 9.94 10.22 16.60
N ALA A 74 9.47 9.70 17.74
CA ALA A 74 9.47 8.26 18.01
C ALA A 74 8.57 7.49 17.01
N TRP A 75 7.38 8.00 16.71
CA TRP A 75 6.48 7.39 15.73
C TRP A 75 6.99 7.52 14.29
N ALA A 76 7.54 8.67 13.92
CA ALA A 76 8.09 8.91 12.59
C ALA A 76 9.26 7.95 12.27
N ARG A 77 10.18 7.74 13.23
CA ARG A 77 11.26 6.75 13.10
C ARG A 77 10.72 5.34 12.86
N ARG A 78 9.72 4.91 13.64
CA ARG A 78 9.09 3.60 13.47
C ARG A 78 8.42 3.45 12.10
N ALA A 79 7.70 4.49 11.66
CA ALA A 79 7.07 4.50 10.33
C ALA A 79 8.12 4.31 9.21
N ARG A 80 9.25 5.03 9.29
CA ARG A 80 10.37 4.93 8.33
C ARG A 80 10.97 3.52 8.28
N LEU A 81 11.12 2.86 9.43
CA LEU A 81 11.66 1.51 9.53
C LEU A 81 10.74 0.45 8.91
N VAL A 82 9.42 0.56 9.12
CA VAL A 82 8.45 -0.41 8.59
C VAL A 82 8.20 -0.20 7.09
N HIS A 83 7.98 1.06 6.68
CA HIS A 83 7.70 1.39 5.29
C HIS A 83 8.23 2.78 4.96
N SER A 84 9.47 2.84 4.44
CA SER A 84 10.14 4.08 4.04
C SER A 84 9.53 4.66 2.76
N THR A 85 8.49 5.48 2.89
CA THR A 85 7.97 6.36 1.83
C THR A 85 8.72 7.69 1.79
N PRO A 86 8.70 8.43 0.67
CA PRO A 86 9.23 9.80 0.62
C PRO A 86 8.70 10.69 1.75
N PHE A 87 7.39 10.61 2.03
CA PHE A 87 6.77 11.42 3.08
C PHE A 87 7.20 10.99 4.50
N SER A 88 7.30 9.68 4.77
CA SER A 88 7.81 9.21 6.07
C SER A 88 9.26 9.64 6.35
N ARG A 89 10.10 9.73 5.30
CA ARG A 89 11.47 10.23 5.41
C ARG A 89 11.50 11.73 5.70
N GLU A 90 10.64 12.49 5.05
CA GLU A 90 10.56 13.94 5.26
C GLU A 90 10.11 14.28 6.67
N VAL A 91 9.05 13.63 7.16
CA VAL A 91 8.56 13.82 8.52
C VAL A 91 9.62 13.42 9.56
N ALA A 92 10.35 12.32 9.35
CA ALA A 92 11.44 11.95 10.24
C ALA A 92 12.57 12.99 10.23
N ARG A 93 12.97 13.50 9.05
CA ARG A 93 14.00 14.55 8.92
C ARG A 93 13.59 15.86 9.60
N PHE A 94 12.31 16.22 9.56
CA PHE A 94 11.82 17.42 10.22
C PHE A 94 11.86 17.32 11.76
N LEU A 95 11.83 16.10 12.32
CA LEU A 95 11.72 15.83 13.76
C LEU A 95 13.03 15.37 14.42
N GLU A 96 14.09 15.17 13.63
CA GLU A 96 15.45 14.74 14.04
C GLU A 96 16.44 15.90 13.87
#